data_AF-A0A337RTH8-F1
#
_entry.id   AF-A0A337RTH8-F1
#
_cell.length_a   1.000
_cell.length_b   1.000
_cell.length_c   1.000
_cell.angle_alpha   90.00
_cell.angle_beta   90.00
_cell.angle_gamma   90.00
#
_symmetry.space_group_name_H-M   'P 1'
#
loop_
_entity.id
_entity.type
_entity.pdbx_description
1 polymer ?
#
loop_
_entity_poly.entity_id
_entity_poly.type
_entity_poly.pdbx_seq_one_letter_code
_entity_poly.pdbx_strand_id
1 'polypeptide(L)' 'MKETPLSNCERRFLLRAIEEKKRLDGRQTYDYRNIKITFGTDYGCCIVELGKTRVLGQVSCELVSPKLNRATEGSQISW' A
#
# COMPACT_ATOMS: atom_id res chain seq x y z
N MET A 1 -2.65 2.55 -21.16
CA MET A 1 -1.38 3.26 -20.90
C MET A 1 -0.27 2.24 -21.07
N LYS A 2 0.71 2.45 -21.95
CA LYS A 2 1.82 1.51 -22.12
C LYS A 2 2.84 1.76 -21.02
N GLU A 3 3.32 0.69 -20.39
CA GLU A 3 4.42 0.80 -19.43
C GLU A 3 5.70 1.26 -20.13
N THR A 4 6.50 2.07 -19.43
CA THR A 4 7.81 2.49 -19.91
C THR A 4 8.76 1.28 -19.94
N PRO A 5 9.38 0.96 -21.09
CA PRO A 5 10.26 -0.19 -21.19
C PRO A 5 11.53 0.04 -20.38
N LEU A 6 12.00 -1.02 -19.68
CA LEU A 6 13.23 -1.00 -18.90
C LEU A 6 14.45 -1.21 -19.81
N SER A 7 15.46 -0.34 -19.71
CA SER A 7 16.70 -0.48 -20.47
C SER A 7 17.58 -1.62 -19.96
N ASN A 8 18.33 -2.26 -20.87
CA ASN A 8 19.32 -3.29 -20.52
C ASN A 8 20.42 -2.75 -19.59
N CYS A 9 20.79 -1.47 -19.73
CA CYS A 9 21.79 -0.83 -18.87
C CYS A 9 21.26 -0.68 -17.43
N GLU A 10 20.01 -0.24 -17.27
CA GLU A 10 19.36 -0.09 -15.96
C GLU A 10 19.24 -1.44 -15.25
N ARG A 11 18.82 -2.48 -15.98
CA ARG A 11 18.73 -3.84 -15.46
C ARG A 11 20.09 -4.34 -14.95
N ARG A 12 21.16 -4.21 -15.75
CA ARG A 12 22.51 -4.67 -15.37
C ARG A 12 23.06 -3.90 -14.18
N PHE A 13 22.83 -2.59 -14.13
CA PHE A 13 23.24 -1.74 -13.00
C PHE A 13 22.53 -2.15 -11.71
N LEU A 14 21.22 -2.38 -11.78
CA LEU A 14 20.41 -2.75 -10.62
C LEU A 14 20.83 -4.11 -10.05
N LEU A 15 21.12 -5.09 -10.90
CA LEU A 15 21.61 -6.40 -10.47
C LEU A 15 22.97 -6.31 -9.76
N ARG A 16 23.93 -5.55 -10.31
CA ARG A 16 25.23 -5.33 -9.66
C ARG A 16 25.11 -4.64 -8.31
N ALA A 17 24.24 -3.64 -8.19
CA ALA A 17 24.00 -2.96 -6.91
C ALA A 17 23.44 -3.93 -5.85
N ILE A 18 22.57 -4.86 -6.25
CA ILE A 18 22.03 -5.90 -5.35
C ILE A 18 23.11 -6.89 -4.93
N GLU A 19 24.02 -7.30 -5.82
CA GLU A 19 25.18 -8.15 -5.48
C GLU A 19 26.06 -7.48 -4.41
N GLU A 20 26.22 -6.16 -4.48
CA GLU A 20 26.91 -5.36 -3.46
C GLU A 20 26.06 -5.05 -2.20
N LYS A 21 24.84 -5.59 -2.11
CA LYS A 21 23.86 -5.33 -1.04
C LYS A 21 23.49 -3.84 -0.88
N LYS A 22 23.57 -3.06 -1.96
CA LYS A 22 23.22 -1.64 -1.98
C LYS A 22 21.86 -1.42 -2.64
N ARG A 23 21.07 -0.54 -2.03
CA ARG A 23 19.80 -0.06 -2.61
C ARG A 23 19.98 1.33 -3.23
N LEU A 24 19.18 1.64 -4.25
CA LEU A 24 19.24 2.92 -4.97
C LEU A 24 18.86 4.14 -4.11
N ASP A 25 18.03 3.93 -3.10
CA ASP A 25 17.56 4.96 -2.19
C ASP A 25 18.34 5.01 -0.87
N GLY A 26 19.49 4.34 -0.80
CA GLY A 26 20.42 4.40 0.34
C GLY A 26 19.99 3.62 1.59
N ARG A 27 18.84 2.95 1.56
CA ARG A 27 18.34 2.11 2.65
C ARG A 27 19.08 0.78 2.77
N GLN A 28 19.07 0.17 3.96
CA GLN A 28 19.53 -1.22 4.13
C GLN A 28 18.55 -2.21 3.50
N THR A 29 19.00 -3.47 3.36
CA THR A 29 18.22 -4.54 2.72
C THR A 29 16.89 -4.84 3.41
N TYR A 30 16.79 -4.58 4.72
CA TYR A 30 15.61 -4.87 5.55
C TYR A 30 14.87 -3.62 6.04
N ASP A 31 15.29 -2.43 5.62
CA ASP A 31 14.65 -1.18 6.03
C ASP A 31 13.39 -0.91 5.19
N TYR A 32 12.29 -0.59 5.86
CA TYR A 32 11.09 -0.08 5.19
C TYR A 32 11.28 1.35 4.68
N ARG A 33 10.42 1.78 3.74
CA ARG A 33 10.34 3.20 3.37
C ARG A 33 9.65 3.96 4.51
N ASN A 34 9.92 5.26 4.62
CA ASN A 34 9.23 6.10 5.60
C ASN A 34 7.71 5.98 5.44
N ILE A 35 7.03 5.74 6.57
CA ILE A 35 5.58 5.59 6.63
C ILE A 35 5.00 6.88 7.21
N LYS A 36 4.05 7.48 6.50
CA LYS A 36 3.29 8.63 6.96
C LYS A 36 1.81 8.29 6.94
N ILE A 37 1.14 8.49 8.07
CA ILE A 37 -0.30 8.29 8.20
C ILE A 37 -0.93 9.67 8.40
N THR A 38 -1.85 10.03 7.51
CA THR A 38 -2.59 11.29 7.55
C THR A 38 -4.07 10.97 7.70
N PHE A 39 -4.73 11.60 8.65
CA PHE A 39 -6.17 11.45 8.86
C PHE A 39 -6.92 12.56 8.11
N GLY A 40 -8.05 12.19 7.49
CA GLY A 40 -8.94 13.13 6.83
C GLY A 40 -9.74 13.97 7.82
N THR A 41 -10.61 14.84 7.30
CA THR A 41 -11.56 15.60 8.12
C THR A 41 -12.62 14.70 8.75
N ASP A 42 -13.04 13.67 8.01
CA ASP A 42 -14.10 12.77 8.42
C ASP A 42 -13.53 11.53 9.13
N TYR A 43 -14.25 11.07 10.15
CA TYR A 43 -13.93 9.81 10.82
C TYR A 43 -14.02 8.66 9.82
N GLY A 44 -13.04 7.76 9.86
CA GLY A 44 -12.94 6.63 8.94
C GLY A 44 -12.16 6.91 7.64
N CYS A 45 -11.66 8.14 7.45
CA CYS A 45 -10.79 8.50 6.32
C CYS A 45 -9.30 8.51 6.73
N CYS A 46 -8.47 7.74 6.04
CA CYS A 46 -7.01 7.79 6.21
C CYS A 46 -6.26 7.68 4.88
N ILE A 47 -5.15 8.40 4.79
CA ILE A 47 -4.19 8.32 3.69
C ILE A 47 -2.88 7.82 4.27
N VAL A 48 -2.42 6.68 3.76
CA VAL A 48 -1.14 6.06 4.17
C VAL A 48 -0.16 6.19 3.02
N GLU A 49 1.01 6.76 3.32
CA GLU A 49 2.10 6.94 2.37
C GLU A 49 3.29 6.09 2.81
N LEU A 50 3.72 5.19 1.93
CA LEU A 50 4.93 4.38 2.10
C LEU A 50 5.97 4.85 1.07
N GLY A 51 6.67 5.92 1.42
CA GLY A 51 7.48 6.71 0.48
C GLY A 51 6.62 7.32 -0.64
N LYS A 52 6.85 6.89 -1.88
CA LYS A 52 6.10 7.36 -3.07
C LYS A 52 4.78 6.62 -3.31
N THR A 53 4.52 5.55 -2.56
CA THR A 53 3.28 4.76 -2.69
C THR A 53 2.23 5.35 -1.77
N ARG A 54 1.06 5.73 -2.30
CA ARG A 54 -0.04 6.34 -1.53
C ARG A 54 -1.28 5.48 -1.64
N VAL A 55 -1.93 5.21 -0.52
CA VAL A 55 -3.17 4.42 -0.42
C VAL A 55 -4.20 5.23 0.37
N LEU A 56 -5.44 5.27 -0.12
CA LEU A 56 -6.60 5.87 0.55
C LEU A 56 -7.45 4.74 1.15
N GLY A 57 -7.77 4.86 2.43
CA GLY A 57 -8.75 4.03 3.12
C GLY A 57 -9.94 4.88 3.55
N GLN A 58 -11.15 4.40 3.27
CA GLN A 58 -12.40 4.99 3.73
C GLN A 58 -13.27 3.88 4.32
N VAL A 59 -13.78 4.12 5.53
CA VAL A 59 -14.73 3.22 6.20
C VAL A 59 -16.10 3.87 6.20
N SER A 60 -17.13 3.08 5.92
CA SER A 60 -18.55 3.43 6.08
C SER A 60 -19.28 2.31 6.81
N CYS A 61 -20.42 2.62 7.42
CA CYS A 61 -21.28 1.64 8.05
C CYS A 61 -22.75 1.93 7.75
N GLU A 62 -23.54 0.86 7.63
CA GLU A 62 -24.97 0.94 7.36
C GLU A 62 -25.70 -0.10 8.22
N LEU A 63 -26.93 0.20 8.62
CA LEU A 63 -27.81 -0.74 9.32
C LEU A 63 -28.54 -1.59 8.29
N VAL A 64 -28.26 -2.89 8.28
CA VAL A 64 -28.84 -3.86 7.34
C VAL A 64 -29.30 -5.09 8.12
N SER A 65 -30.34 -5.78 7.63
CA SER A 65 -30.75 -7.07 8.20
C SER A 65 -29.60 -8.08 8.14
N PRO A 66 -29.30 -8.82 9.23
CA PRO A 66 -28.23 -9.79 9.23
C PRO A 66 -28.56 -10.98 8.32
N LYS A 67 -27.53 -11.70 7.89
CA LYS A 67 -27.69 -12.90 7.05
C LYS A 67 -28.37 -14.00 7.87
N LEU A 68 -29.33 -14.71 7.27
CA LEU A 68 -30.11 -15.78 7.93
C LEU A 68 -29.23 -16.85 8.60
N ASN A 69 -28.13 -17.23 7.95
CA ASN A 69 -27.23 -18.27 8.47
C ASN A 69 -26.33 -17.77 9.61
N ARG A 70 -26.25 -16.45 9.84
CA ARG A 70 -25.36 -15.80 10.80
C ARG A 70 -26.03 -14.55 11.39
N ALA A 71 -27.12 -14.77 12.12
CA ALA A 71 -28.00 -13.70 12.61
C ALA A 71 -27.41 -12.84 13.76
N THR A 72 -26.35 -13.32 14.41
CA THR A 72 -25.74 -12.69 15.60
C THR A 72 -24.43 -11.94 15.32
N GLU A 73 -23.97 -11.87 14.06
CA GLU A 73 -22.76 -11.13 13.67
C GLU A 73 -23.04 -10.09 12.57
N GLY A 74 -22.28 -8.99 12.59
CA GLY A 74 -22.27 -8.01 11.52
C GLY A 74 -21.54 -8.53 10.28
N SER A 75 -21.86 -7.98 9.11
CA SER A 75 -21.17 -8.32 7.86
C SER A 75 -20.18 -7.21 7.47
N GLN A 76 -18.93 -7.58 7.23
CA GLN A 76 -17.96 -6.70 6.57
C GLN A 76 -18.10 -6.84 5.06
N ILE A 77 -18.21 -5.71 4.36
CA ILE A 77 -18.28 -5.65 2.89
C ILE A 77 -17.05 -4.88 2.43
N SER A 78 -16.26 -5.48 1.53
CA SER A 78 -15.14 -4.83 0.85
C SER A 78 -15.45 -4.87 -0.65
N TRP A 79 -15.44 -3.69 -1.29
CA TRP A 79 -15.55 -3.54 -2.74
C TRP A 79 -14.17 -3.58 -3.39
#